data_AF-A0A5A7PXZ6-F1
#
_entry.id   AF-A0A5A7PXZ6-F1
#
_cell.length_a   1.000
_cell.length_b   1.000
_cell.length_c   1.000
_cell.angle_alpha   90.00
_cell.angle_beta   90.00
_cell.angle_gamma   90.00
#
_symmetry.space_group_name_H-M   'P 1'
#
loop_
_entity.id
_entity.type
_entity.pdbx_description
1 polymer ?
#
loop_
_entity_poly.entity_id
_entity_poly.type
_entity_poly.pdbx_seq_one_letter_code
_entity_poly.pdbx_strand_id
1 'polypeptide(L)'
;MTDNDEKLPLLMTSHGTFFDRQSFYSLVDGQWKTIVLFILCGKRILGSGHGWLVLVDYLTGESCLWNPVLMREIGLPCLQDALCFNRCVLTGPPNEPDCHVVFCSTNLEERTVFRVRDSTTVSSPPREADELIRLIALTSF
;
A
#
# COMPACT_ATOMS: atom_id res chain seq x y z
N MET A 1 -0.30 -12.06 -35.06
CA MET A 1 -0.96 -10.79 -34.74
C MET A 1 -0.89 -10.64 -33.24
N THR A 2 0.10 -9.91 -32.74
CA THR A 2 0.30 -9.67 -31.31
C THR A 2 -0.63 -8.53 -30.91
N ASP A 3 -1.72 -8.89 -30.26
CA ASP A 3 -2.57 -7.99 -29.49
C ASP A 3 -1.76 -7.55 -28.26
N ASN A 4 -0.88 -6.59 -28.47
CA ASN A 4 -0.14 -5.92 -27.41
C ASN A 4 -0.64 -4.48 -27.39
N ASP A 5 -1.96 -4.33 -27.28
CA ASP A 5 -2.56 -3.06 -26.89
C ASP A 5 -2.04 -2.74 -25.48
N GLU A 6 -1.02 -1.88 -25.44
CA GLU A 6 -0.45 -1.35 -24.22
C GLU A 6 -1.58 -0.69 -23.42
N LYS A 7 -2.12 -1.44 -22.46
CA LYS A 7 -3.29 -1.00 -21.69
C LYS A 7 -2.85 0.15 -20.79
N LEU A 8 -3.23 1.37 -21.18
CA LEU A 8 -2.86 2.57 -20.44
C LEU A 8 -3.33 2.47 -18.98
N PRO A 9 -2.52 2.98 -18.02
CA PRO A 9 -2.89 2.97 -16.62
C PRO A 9 -4.16 3.80 -16.39
N LEU A 10 -5.01 3.31 -15.50
CA LEU A 10 -6.20 4.05 -15.05
C LEU A 10 -5.84 4.87 -13.81
N LEU A 11 -6.31 6.12 -13.77
CA LEU A 11 -6.21 6.93 -12.55
C LEU A 11 -7.35 6.55 -11.62
N MET A 12 -7.03 6.07 -10.42
CA MET A 12 -8.02 5.73 -9.40
C MET A 12 -8.11 6.83 -8.35
N THR A 13 -9.33 7.17 -7.94
CA THR A 13 -9.60 8.03 -6.80
C THR A 13 -10.60 7.38 -5.85
N SER A 14 -10.30 7.38 -4.55
CA SER A 14 -11.24 6.95 -3.51
C SER A 14 -12.00 8.17 -2.98
N HIS A 15 -13.33 8.07 -2.91
CA HIS A 15 -14.21 9.17 -2.50
C HIS A 15 -15.46 8.61 -1.81
N GLY A 16 -16.40 9.49 -1.45
CA GLY A 16 -17.58 9.12 -0.66
C GLY A 16 -17.31 9.17 0.84
N THR A 17 -18.33 8.86 1.63
CA THR A 17 -18.21 8.83 3.08
C THR A 17 -17.33 7.64 3.46
N PHE A 18 -16.22 7.91 4.16
CA PHE A 18 -15.27 6.87 4.56
C PHE A 18 -14.61 6.12 3.39
N PHE A 19 -14.43 6.75 2.22
CA PHE A 19 -13.73 6.17 1.07
C PHE A 19 -14.38 4.88 0.53
N ASP A 20 -15.70 4.77 0.62
CA ASP A 20 -16.48 3.60 0.22
C ASP A 20 -16.65 3.43 -1.31
N ARG A 21 -16.25 4.42 -2.11
CA ARG A 21 -16.38 4.40 -3.58
C ARG A 21 -15.05 4.64 -4.26
N GLN A 22 -14.82 3.94 -5.38
CA GLN A 22 -13.63 4.10 -6.20
C GLN A 22 -14.02 4.49 -7.62
N SER A 23 -13.45 5.58 -8.11
CA SER A 23 -13.62 6.07 -9.47
C SER A 23 -12.34 5.85 -10.25
N PHE A 24 -12.46 5.27 -11.44
CA PHE A 24 -11.36 5.01 -12.35
C PHE A 24 -11.53 5.86 -13.60
N TYR A 25 -10.51 6.64 -13.94
CA TYR A 25 -10.45 7.43 -15.15
C TYR A 25 -9.61 6.73 -16.21
N SER A 26 -10.20 6.55 -17.39
CA SER A 26 -9.52 6.03 -18.57
C SER A 26 -8.96 7.18 -19.39
N LEU A 27 -7.64 7.21 -19.57
CA LEU A 27 -6.98 8.15 -20.49
C LEU A 27 -7.29 7.83 -21.96
N VAL A 28 -7.65 6.57 -22.28
CA VAL A 28 -8.02 6.14 -23.63
C VAL A 28 -9.35 6.75 -24.03
N ASP A 29 -10.35 6.64 -23.15
CA ASP A 29 -11.74 7.00 -23.48
C ASP A 29 -12.11 8.40 -22.95
N GLY A 30 -11.30 8.98 -22.08
CA GLY A 30 -11.59 10.24 -21.39
C GLY A 30 -12.77 10.16 -20.43
N GLN A 31 -13.12 8.96 -19.93
CA GLN A 31 -14.31 8.71 -19.14
C GLN A 31 -14.00 8.21 -17.72
N TRP A 32 -14.88 8.57 -16.79
CA TRP A 32 -14.91 8.02 -15.44
C TRP A 32 -15.83 6.80 -15.36
N LYS A 33 -15.38 5.76 -14.65
CA LYS A 33 -16.20 4.62 -14.24
C LYS A 33 -16.11 4.46 -12.73
N THR A 34 -17.23 4.52 -12.04
CA THR A 34 -17.31 4.31 -10.60
C THR A 34 -17.68 2.86 -10.31
N ILE A 35 -16.91 2.22 -9.44
CA ILE A 35 -17.16 0.88 -8.93
C ILE A 35 -17.01 0.87 -7.41
N VAL A 36 -17.60 -0.14 -6.78
CA VAL A 36 -17.42 -0.40 -5.34
C VAL A 36 -16.57 -1.67 -5.23
N LEU A 37 -15.33 -1.50 -4.78
CA LEU A 37 -14.44 -2.59 -4.44
C LEU A 37 -14.44 -2.74 -2.92
N PHE A 38 -15.14 -3.75 -2.42
CA PHE A 38 -15.32 -3.95 -0.97
C PHE A 38 -14.00 -4.01 -0.19
N ILE A 39 -12.92 -4.52 -0.78
CA ILE A 39 -11.60 -4.57 -0.15
C ILE A 39 -10.99 -3.17 0.08
N LEU A 40 -11.40 -2.17 -0.71
CA LEU A 40 -10.93 -0.79 -0.59
C LEU A 40 -11.85 0.08 0.27
N CYS A 41 -13.06 -0.37 0.58
CA CYS A 41 -14.01 0.40 1.39
C CYS A 41 -13.45 0.63 2.80
N GLY A 42 -13.43 1.89 3.24
CA GLY A 42 -12.88 2.24 4.56
C GLY A 42 -11.36 2.17 4.64
N LYS A 43 -10.65 1.89 3.53
CA LYS A 43 -9.19 1.70 3.55
C LYS A 43 -8.47 2.81 2.79
N ARG A 44 -7.37 3.27 3.39
CA ARG A 44 -6.39 4.15 2.75
C ARG A 44 -5.33 3.30 2.07
N ILE A 45 -4.86 3.77 0.93
CA ILE A 45 -3.71 3.21 0.24
C ILE A 45 -2.51 4.06 0.65
N LEU A 46 -1.57 3.49 1.40
CA LEU A 46 -0.40 4.23 1.88
C LEU A 46 0.82 4.07 0.97
N GLY A 47 0.79 3.10 0.06
CA GLY A 47 1.88 2.85 -0.87
C GLY A 47 1.58 1.69 -1.80
N SER A 48 2.45 1.55 -2.79
CA SER A 48 2.37 0.48 -3.78
C SER A 48 3.77 0.04 -4.20
N GLY A 49 3.93 -1.23 -4.55
CA GLY A 49 5.21 -1.78 -4.98
C GLY A 49 5.08 -3.23 -5.40
N HIS A 50 5.84 -3.65 -6.42
CA HIS A 50 5.89 -5.04 -6.89
C HIS A 50 4.51 -5.64 -7.27
N GLY A 51 3.56 -4.80 -7.70
CA GLY A 51 2.18 -5.21 -8.02
C GLY A 51 1.24 -5.34 -6.82
N TRP A 52 1.66 -4.89 -5.63
CA TRP A 52 0.88 -4.91 -4.40
C TRP A 52 0.55 -3.50 -3.92
N LEU A 53 -0.60 -3.37 -3.27
CA LEU A 53 -1.07 -2.17 -2.58
C LEU A 53 -1.03 -2.42 -1.07
N VAL A 54 -0.60 -1.43 -0.29
CA VAL A 54 -0.71 -1.46 1.17
C VAL A 54 -1.98 -0.76 1.59
N LEU A 55 -2.91 -1.54 2.13
CA LEU A 55 -4.21 -1.07 2.59
C LEU A 55 -4.21 -0.95 4.11
N VAL A 56 -4.75 0.16 4.63
CA VAL A 56 -4.93 0.38 6.07
C VAL A 56 -6.32 0.93 6.33
N ASP A 57 -7.08 0.23 7.17
CA ASP A 57 -8.34 0.72 7.70
C ASP A 57 -8.09 1.92 8.62
N TYR A 58 -8.68 3.07 8.33
CA TYR A 58 -8.40 4.28 9.09
C TYR A 58 -9.08 4.31 10.48
N LEU A 59 -10.07 3.44 10.73
CA LEU A 59 -10.74 3.34 12.03
C LEU A 59 -10.10 2.27 12.91
N THR A 60 -9.86 1.08 12.35
CA THR A 60 -9.43 -0.08 13.12
C THR A 60 -7.91 -0.26 13.16
N GLY A 61 -7.19 0.35 12.21
CA GLY A 61 -5.76 0.12 12.00
C GLY A 61 -5.44 -1.25 11.38
N GLU A 62 -6.46 -2.05 11.05
CA GLU A 62 -6.27 -3.31 10.32
C GLU A 62 -5.58 -3.02 8.99
N SER A 63 -4.51 -3.75 8.71
CA SER A 63 -3.72 -3.53 7.51
C SER A 63 -3.46 -4.82 6.75
N CYS A 64 -3.31 -4.72 5.43
CA CYS A 64 -2.99 -5.83 4.57
C CYS A 64 -2.26 -5.38 3.30
N LEU A 65 -1.59 -6.34 2.66
CA LEU A 65 -1.14 -6.21 1.29
C LEU A 65 -2.19 -6.82 0.37
N TRP A 66 -2.56 -6.11 -0.69
CA TRP A 66 -3.49 -6.61 -1.70
C TRP A 66 -2.89 -6.54 -3.10
N ASN A 67 -2.96 -7.65 -3.84
CA ASN A 67 -2.60 -7.71 -5.24
C ASN A 67 -3.88 -7.71 -6.10
N PRO A 68 -4.18 -6.62 -6.84
CA PRO A 68 -5.40 -6.51 -7.64
C PRO A 68 -5.42 -7.41 -8.87
N VAL A 69 -4.26 -7.87 -9.35
CA VAL A 69 -4.15 -8.75 -10.52
C VAL A 69 -4.37 -10.21 -10.11
N LEU A 70 -3.74 -10.61 -9.01
CA LEU A 70 -3.85 -11.97 -8.46
C LEU A 70 -5.08 -12.16 -7.57
N MET A 71 -5.79 -11.07 -7.23
CA MET A 71 -6.87 -11.05 -6.25
C MET A 71 -6.48 -11.71 -4.92
N ARG A 72 -5.23 -11.47 -4.49
CA ARG A 72 -4.64 -12.09 -3.31
C ARG A 72 -4.41 -11.06 -2.21
N GLU A 73 -4.66 -11.47 -0.98
CA GLU A 73 -4.43 -10.69 0.23
C GLU A 73 -3.37 -11.36 1.12
N ILE A 74 -2.57 -10.55 1.79
CA ILE A 74 -1.67 -10.95 2.87
C ILE A 74 -1.96 -10.03 4.05
N GLY A 75 -2.49 -10.59 5.14
CA GLY A 75 -2.73 -9.83 6.36
C GLY A 75 -1.44 -9.30 6.96
N LEU A 76 -1.47 -8.08 7.46
CA LEU A 76 -0.36 -7.46 8.18
C LEU A 76 -0.78 -7.22 9.64
N PRO A 77 0.17 -6.99 10.55
CA PRO A 77 -0.15 -6.57 11.91
C PRO A 77 -1.01 -5.29 11.93
N CYS A 78 -1.86 -5.17 12.95
CA CYS A 78 -2.63 -3.95 13.16
C CYS A 78 -1.70 -2.77 13.46
N LEU A 79 -1.94 -1.65 12.79
CA LEU A 79 -1.17 -0.43 12.94
C LEU A 79 -1.81 0.43 14.04
N GLN A 80 -1.17 0.49 15.20
CA GLN A 80 -1.56 1.44 16.25
C GLN A 80 -1.40 2.86 15.74
N ASP A 81 -2.32 3.75 16.10
CA ASP A 81 -2.34 5.15 15.65
C ASP A 81 -2.24 5.30 14.13
N ALA A 82 -2.98 4.46 13.39
CA ALA A 82 -2.93 4.38 11.93
C ALA A 82 -3.00 5.76 11.24
N LEU A 83 -3.74 6.71 11.81
CA LEU A 83 -3.88 8.08 11.29
C LEU A 83 -2.55 8.85 11.19
N CYS A 84 -1.55 8.53 12.00
CA CYS A 84 -0.22 9.15 11.97
C CYS A 84 0.57 8.78 10.72
N PHE A 85 0.28 7.63 10.12
CA PHE A 85 0.98 7.13 8.93
C PHE A 85 0.28 7.61 7.66
N ASN A 86 1.06 8.22 6.76
CA ASN A 86 0.57 8.71 5.47
C ASN A 86 1.30 8.11 4.27
N ARG A 87 2.39 7.38 4.51
CA ARG A 87 3.20 6.74 3.46
C ARG A 87 3.70 5.39 3.94
N CYS A 88 3.94 4.49 2.99
CA CYS A 88 4.68 3.28 3.26
C CYS A 88 5.50 2.82 2.05
N VAL A 89 6.51 2.00 2.33
CA VAL A 89 7.43 1.41 1.36
C VAL A 89 7.42 -0.10 1.50
N LEU A 90 7.36 -0.82 0.38
CA LEU A 90 7.75 -2.23 0.31
C LEU A 90 9.21 -2.32 -0.10
N THR A 91 10.03 -3.03 0.67
CA THR A 91 11.46 -3.19 0.35
C THR A 91 11.72 -4.20 -0.77
N GLY A 92 10.73 -5.02 -1.10
CA GLY A 92 10.83 -6.06 -2.12
C GLY A 92 9.47 -6.71 -2.41
N PRO A 93 9.44 -7.76 -3.25
CA PRO A 93 8.24 -8.55 -3.49
C PRO A 93 7.76 -9.26 -2.21
N PRO A 94 6.47 -9.19 -1.84
CA PRO A 94 5.91 -9.82 -0.63
C PRO A 94 6.10 -11.33 -0.48
N ASN A 95 6.45 -12.02 -1.57
CA ASN A 95 6.72 -13.46 -1.58
C ASN A 95 8.16 -13.80 -1.16
N GLU A 96 9.04 -12.80 -1.06
CA GLU A 96 10.44 -12.97 -0.66
C GLU A 96 10.59 -12.96 0.87
N PRO A 97 11.54 -13.75 1.41
CA PRO A 97 11.71 -13.92 2.86
C PRO A 97 12.05 -12.62 3.61
N ASP A 98 12.72 -11.68 2.95
CA ASP A 98 13.20 -10.45 3.57
C ASP A 98 12.45 -9.22 3.08
N CYS A 99 11.22 -9.42 2.60
CA CYS A 99 10.31 -8.33 2.30
C CYS A 99 9.78 -7.68 3.59
N HIS A 100 9.97 -6.37 3.69
CA HIS A 100 9.48 -5.55 4.77
C HIS A 100 8.49 -4.51 4.24
N VAL A 101 7.51 -4.18 5.08
CA VAL A 101 6.65 -3.00 4.90
C VAL A 101 7.06 -1.98 5.93
N VAL A 102 7.46 -0.80 5.48
CA VAL A 102 7.86 0.31 6.34
C VAL A 102 6.79 1.38 6.28
N PHE A 103 6.11 1.64 7.40
CA PHE A 103 5.16 2.73 7.54
C PHE A 103 5.89 3.97 8.06
N CYS A 104 5.63 5.11 7.42
CA CYS A 104 6.25 6.39 7.75
C CYS A 104 5.20 7.39 8.22
N SER A 105 5.42 7.96 9.40
CA SER A 105 4.64 9.07 9.93
C SER A 105 5.02 10.40 9.27
N THR A 106 4.09 11.35 9.25
CA THR A 106 4.38 12.74 8.88
C THR A 106 5.44 13.40 9.77
N ASN A 107 5.57 12.93 11.02
CA ASN A 107 6.48 13.52 12.00
C ASN A 107 7.93 13.02 11.87
N LEU A 108 8.29 12.33 10.79
CA LEU A 108 9.62 11.81 10.38
C LEU A 108 10.35 10.89 11.37
N GLU A 109 10.09 10.98 12.67
CA GLU A 109 10.74 10.20 13.73
C GLU A 109 10.05 8.86 13.98
N GLU A 110 8.75 8.77 13.73
CA GLU A 110 7.98 7.54 13.92
C GLU A 110 7.96 6.67 12.66
N ARG A 111 8.49 5.46 12.80
CA ARG A 111 8.49 4.44 11.76
C ARG A 111 8.11 3.11 12.38
N THR A 112 7.30 2.35 11.65
CA THR A 112 6.94 0.99 12.03
C THR A 112 7.30 0.05 10.89
N VAL A 113 8.01 -1.04 11.22
CA VAL A 113 8.48 -2.01 10.23
C VAL A 113 7.84 -3.36 10.51
N PHE A 114 7.21 -3.94 9.50
CA PHE A 114 6.68 -5.29 9.55
C PHE A 114 7.41 -6.18 8.56
N ARG A 115 7.73 -7.41 8.99
CA ARG A 115 8.15 -8.46 8.08
C ARG A 115 6.92 -9.17 7.55
N VAL A 116 6.80 -9.28 6.23
CA VAL A 116 5.59 -9.82 5.58
C VAL A 116 5.32 -11.28 5.94
N ARG A 117 6.37 -12.08 6.19
CA ARG A 117 6.24 -13.54 6.37
C ARG A 117 5.83 -13.98 7.78
N ASP A 118 6.09 -13.14 8.78
CA ASP A 118 5.99 -13.57 10.19
C ASP A 118 4.85 -12.90 10.96
N SER A 119 4.12 -11.94 10.37
CA SER A 119 3.07 -11.14 11.07
C SER A 119 3.53 -10.60 12.43
N THR A 120 4.84 -10.51 12.66
CA THR A 120 5.45 -10.06 13.91
C THR A 120 5.95 -8.64 13.73
N THR A 121 5.64 -7.81 14.72
CA THR A 121 6.11 -6.45 14.87
C THR A 121 7.61 -6.47 15.18
N VAL A 122 8.43 -5.91 14.28
CA VAL A 122 9.84 -5.61 14.60
C VAL A 122 9.91 -4.10 14.81
N SER A 123 10.05 -3.67 16.07
CA SER A 123 9.97 -2.26 16.46
C SER A 123 11.17 -1.40 16.00
N SER A 124 12.12 -1.98 15.27
CA SER A 124 13.17 -1.22 14.58
C SER A 124 13.82 -2.09 13.50
N PRO A 125 14.09 -1.55 12.31
CA PRO A 125 14.91 -2.28 11.35
C PRO A 125 16.32 -2.48 11.94
N PRO A 126 16.99 -3.62 11.66
CA PRO A 126 18.41 -3.77 12.00
C PRO A 126 19.21 -2.59 11.44
N ARG A 127 20.23 -2.10 12.16
CA ARG A 127 20.96 -0.85 11.85
C ARG A 127 21.40 -0.70 10.39
N GLU A 128 21.73 -1.80 9.71
CA GLU A 128 22.09 -1.81 8.28
C GLU A 128 20.90 -1.57 7.35
N ALA A 129 19.71 -2.08 7.71
CA ALA A 129 18.48 -1.81 6.98
C ALA A 129 17.95 -0.40 7.28
N ASP A 130 18.26 0.21 8.42
CA ASP A 130 17.79 1.57 8.75
C ASP A 130 18.30 2.63 7.77
N GLU A 131 19.57 2.59 7.37
CA GLU A 131 20.12 3.51 6.36
C GLU A 131 19.49 3.31 4.98
N LEU A 132 19.33 2.06 4.55
CA LEU A 132 18.69 1.74 3.28
C LEU A 132 17.21 2.17 3.29
N ILE A 133 16.50 1.92 4.40
CA ILE A 133 15.10 2.31 4.60
C ILE A 133 14.97 3.83 4.69
N ARG A 134 15.89 4.53 5.35
CA ARG A 134 15.96 6.00 5.34
C ARG A 134 16.10 6.51 3.90
N LEU A 135 16.99 5.92 3.12
CA LEU A 135 17.21 6.32 1.73
C LEU A 135 15.97 6.08 0.85
N ILE A 136 15.33 4.91 0.99
CA ILE A 136 14.13 4.58 0.22
C ILE A 136 12.95 5.46 0.65
N ALA A 137 12.76 5.70 1.95
CA ALA A 137 11.69 6.56 2.45
C ALA A 137 11.86 8.05 2.05
N LEU A 138 13.10 8.53 1.92
CA LEU A 138 13.40 9.89 1.45
C LEU A 138 13.20 10.05 -0.07
N THR A 139 13.27 8.97 -0.84
CA THR A 139 13.21 8.99 -2.31
C THR A 139 11.88 8.51 -2.89
N SER A 140 10.98 8.02 -2.05
CA SER A 140 9.64 7.59 -2.45
C SER A 140 8.70 8.82 -2.54
N PHE A 141 8.29 9.15 -3.77
CA PHE A 141 7.38 10.25 -4.11
C PHE A 141 5.91 9.81 -4.07
#